data_AF-A0AAU7NQN7-F1
#
_entry.id   AF-A0AAU7NQN7-F1
#
_cell.length_a   1.000
_cell.length_b   1.000
_cell.length_c   1.000
_cell.angle_alpha   90.00
_cell.angle_beta   90.00
_cell.angle_gamma   90.00
#
_symmetry.space_group_name_H-M   'P 1'
#
loop_
_entity.id
_entity.type
_entity.pdbx_description
1 polymer ?
#
loop_
_entity_poly.entity_id
_entity_poly.type
_entity_poly.pdbx_seq_one_letter_code
_entity_poly.pdbx_strand_id
1 'polypeptide(L)'
;MQAATIKIFLVHGSPSGLRTAELSNWSGKAIAAPRTEISDLLKREELANPGFYLLTGVDPESGDRAIYIGEAENVTNRLKGHATKDFWNAATVFVSKDENLTKAHIRYIEGVLIERANNNGVAIVMNSASSGARLPESDAAEMDVFLEKCLQLLIAK
;
A
#
# COMPACT_ATOMS: atom_id res chain seq x y z
N MET A 1 12.30 2.27 -18.24
CA MET A 1 11.96 1.09 -17.41
C MET A 1 12.75 -0.10 -17.92
N GLN A 2 13.30 -0.93 -17.03
CA GLN A 2 13.93 -2.21 -17.37
C GLN A 2 12.88 -3.32 -17.35
N ALA A 3 13.15 -4.45 -18.03
CA ALA A 3 12.28 -5.60 -17.97
C ALA A 3 12.19 -6.14 -16.52
N ALA A 4 10.99 -6.47 -16.07
CA ALA A 4 10.74 -7.01 -14.75
C ALA A 4 9.82 -8.23 -14.84
N THR A 5 10.07 -9.22 -13.99
CA THR A 5 9.18 -10.38 -13.83
C THR A 5 8.37 -10.18 -12.55
N ILE A 6 7.05 -10.25 -12.68
CA ILE A 6 6.12 -10.17 -11.55
C ILE A 6 5.62 -11.59 -11.28
N LYS A 7 5.82 -12.08 -10.05
CA LYS A 7 5.23 -13.33 -9.58
C LYS A 7 3.96 -13.02 -8.79
N ILE A 8 2.82 -13.43 -9.32
CA ILE A 8 1.51 -13.28 -8.67
C ILE A 8 1.08 -14.62 -8.11
N PHE A 9 0.63 -14.63 -6.85
CA PHE A 9 0.03 -15.80 -6.21
C PHE A 9 -1.40 -15.46 -5.80
N LEU A 10 -2.36 -16.23 -6.31
CA LEU A 10 -3.78 -16.11 -5.99
C LEU A 10 -4.09 -17.05 -4.83
N VAL A 11 -4.26 -16.52 -3.62
CA VAL A 11 -4.36 -17.34 -2.40
C VAL A 11 -5.53 -18.32 -2.47
N HIS A 12 -6.66 -17.85 -3.02
CA HIS A 12 -7.87 -18.64 -3.21
C HIS A 12 -8.18 -18.92 -4.69
N GLY A 13 -7.18 -18.79 -5.57
CA GLY A 13 -7.35 -19.00 -7.02
C GLY A 13 -8.10 -17.88 -7.77
N SER A 14 -8.54 -16.82 -7.09
CA SER A 14 -9.26 -15.69 -7.70
C SER A 14 -8.36 -14.47 -7.93
N PRO A 15 -8.35 -13.86 -9.13
CA PRO A 15 -7.60 -12.63 -9.40
C PRO A 15 -8.18 -11.39 -8.71
N SER A 16 -9.45 -11.42 -8.30
CA SER A 16 -10.12 -10.34 -7.56
C SER A 16 -10.07 -10.51 -6.05
N GLY A 17 -9.69 -11.69 -5.56
CA GLY A 17 -9.56 -11.99 -4.13
C GLY A 17 -8.19 -11.62 -3.55
N LEU A 18 -7.89 -12.21 -2.39
CA LEU A 18 -6.60 -12.13 -1.72
C LEU A 18 -5.50 -12.69 -2.62
N ARG A 19 -4.51 -11.84 -2.91
CA ARG A 19 -3.37 -12.17 -3.76
C ARG A 19 -2.12 -11.46 -3.28
N THR A 20 -0.98 -12.06 -3.61
CA THR A 20 0.33 -11.43 -3.38
C THR A 20 1.04 -11.21 -4.70
N ALA A 21 1.85 -10.17 -4.79
CA ALA A 21 2.73 -9.92 -5.92
C ALA A 21 4.12 -9.50 -5.44
N GLU A 22 5.15 -9.98 -6.14
CA GLU A 22 6.55 -9.60 -5.89
C GLU A 22 7.32 -9.52 -7.22
N LEU A 23 8.34 -8.67 -7.25
CA LEU A 23 9.30 -8.62 -8.35
C LEU A 23 10.42 -9.63 -8.10
N SER A 24 10.88 -10.30 -9.17
CA SER A 24 12.06 -11.16 -9.08
C SER A 24 13.29 -10.40 -8.57
N ASN A 25 14.06 -11.02 -7.67
CA ASN A 25 15.26 -10.45 -7.06
C ASN A 25 15.03 -9.13 -6.29
N TRP A 26 13.85 -8.97 -5.68
CA TRP A 26 13.53 -7.82 -4.85
C TRP A 26 12.82 -8.26 -3.55
N SER A 27 13.09 -7.55 -2.46
CA SER A 27 12.59 -7.90 -1.12
C SER A 27 11.20 -7.36 -0.82
N GLY A 28 10.68 -6.40 -1.60
CA GLY A 28 9.32 -5.90 -1.42
C GLY A 28 8.25 -6.90 -1.83
N LYS A 29 7.08 -6.80 -1.18
CA LYS A 29 5.92 -7.64 -1.41
C LYS A 29 4.64 -6.81 -1.33
N ALA A 30 3.80 -6.93 -2.35
CA ALA A 30 2.45 -6.39 -2.36
C ALA A 30 1.44 -7.47 -1.97
N ILE A 31 0.45 -7.12 -1.16
CA ILE A 31 -0.63 -8.02 -0.72
C ILE A 31 -1.92 -7.24 -0.88
N ALA A 32 -2.81 -7.73 -1.74
CA ALA A 32 -4.06 -7.05 -2.06
C ALA A 32 -5.25 -7.96 -1.75
N ALA A 33 -6.31 -7.38 -1.19
CA ALA A 33 -7.56 -8.08 -0.92
C ALA A 33 -8.77 -7.14 -1.09
N PRO A 34 -9.92 -7.66 -1.53
CA PRO A 34 -11.19 -6.94 -1.39
C PRO A 34 -11.56 -6.86 0.10
N ARG A 35 -12.36 -5.86 0.46
CA ARG A 35 -12.85 -5.66 1.83
C ARG A 35 -13.59 -6.88 2.37
N THR A 36 -14.26 -7.65 1.52
CA THR A 36 -14.91 -8.91 1.87
C THR A 36 -13.95 -9.98 2.41
N GLU A 37 -12.67 -9.90 2.05
CA GLU A 37 -11.61 -10.83 2.49
C GLU A 37 -10.63 -10.16 3.47
N ILE A 38 -10.99 -9.02 4.07
CA ILE A 38 -10.12 -8.30 5.02
C ILE A 38 -9.73 -9.17 6.22
N SER A 39 -10.62 -10.04 6.67
CA SER A 39 -10.37 -10.95 7.79
C SER A 39 -9.23 -11.94 7.50
N ASP A 40 -9.09 -12.39 6.26
CA ASP A 40 -7.98 -13.26 5.82
C ASP A 40 -6.71 -12.45 5.58
N LEU A 41 -6.82 -11.24 5.03
CA LEU A 41 -5.69 -10.32 4.92
C LEU A 41 -5.05 -10.07 6.31
N LEU A 42 -5.86 -9.79 7.33
CA LEU A 42 -5.40 -9.51 8.70
C LEU A 42 -4.75 -10.70 9.41
N LYS A 43 -4.91 -11.94 8.91
CA LYS A 43 -4.24 -13.14 9.44
C LYS A 43 -2.82 -13.32 8.91
N ARG A 44 -2.41 -12.54 7.89
CA ARG A 44 -1.08 -12.63 7.29
C ARG A 44 -0.03 -12.09 8.27
N GLU A 45 0.88 -12.95 8.72
CA GLU A 45 1.91 -12.59 9.72
C GLU A 45 2.79 -11.43 9.28
N GLU A 46 3.13 -11.36 7.99
CA GLU A 46 3.89 -10.28 7.37
C GLU A 46 3.25 -8.88 7.51
N LEU A 47 1.95 -8.74 7.81
CA LEU A 47 1.31 -7.45 8.12
C LEU A 47 1.58 -6.97 9.56
N ALA A 48 2.20 -7.80 10.40
CA ALA A 48 2.68 -7.36 11.71
C ALA A 48 3.96 -6.49 11.61
N ASN A 49 4.58 -6.43 10.43
CA ASN A 49 5.80 -5.67 10.16
C ASN A 49 5.52 -4.25 9.65
N PRO A 50 6.54 -3.37 9.66
CA PRO A 50 6.46 -2.05 9.05
C PRO A 50 6.08 -2.10 7.58
N GLY A 51 5.14 -1.24 7.20
CA GLY A 51 4.67 -1.13 5.83
C GLY A 51 3.77 0.07 5.61
N PHE A 52 3.38 0.24 4.35
CA PHE A 52 2.38 1.22 3.94
C PHE A 52 1.27 0.54 3.14
N TYR A 53 0.12 1.17 3.08
CA TYR A 53 -1.06 0.59 2.45
C TYR A 53 -1.93 1.65 1.80
N LEU A 54 -2.72 1.20 0.84
CA LEU A 54 -3.70 1.96 0.10
C LEU A 54 -5.06 1.34 0.35
N LEU A 55 -6.02 2.13 0.81
CA LEU A 55 -7.43 1.77 0.82
C LEU A 55 -8.09 2.51 -0.32
N THR A 56 -8.63 1.77 -1.29
CA THR A 56 -9.30 2.34 -2.47
C THR A 56 -10.78 2.02 -2.45
N GLY A 57 -11.57 2.92 -3.03
CA GLY A 57 -13.01 2.74 -3.19
C GLY A 57 -13.64 3.96 -3.82
N VAL A 58 -14.81 4.35 -3.32
CA VAL A 58 -15.57 5.50 -3.80
C VAL A 58 -16.00 6.38 -2.63
N ASP A 59 -16.00 7.68 -2.84
CA ASP A 59 -16.56 8.62 -1.88
C ASP A 59 -18.10 8.45 -1.84
N PRO A 60 -18.72 8.22 -0.66
CA PRO A 60 -20.15 7.98 -0.58
C PRO A 60 -21.00 9.22 -0.88
N GLU A 61 -20.43 10.44 -0.83
CA GLU A 61 -21.16 11.67 -1.11
C GLU A 61 -21.13 12.03 -2.60
N SER A 62 -19.96 11.99 -3.23
CA SER A 62 -19.80 12.36 -4.65
C SER A 62 -19.90 11.19 -5.62
N GLY A 63 -19.61 9.96 -5.17
CA GLY A 63 -19.46 8.77 -6.01
C GLY A 63 -18.12 8.69 -6.75
N ASP A 64 -17.22 9.65 -6.57
CA ASP A 64 -15.91 9.67 -7.21
C ASP A 64 -14.97 8.62 -6.62
N ARG A 65 -13.91 8.27 -7.36
CA ARG A 65 -12.85 7.41 -6.82
C ARG A 65 -12.26 8.07 -5.57
N ALA A 66 -12.07 7.27 -4.53
CA ALA A 66 -11.47 7.72 -3.28
C ALA A 66 -10.29 6.83 -2.88
N ILE A 67 -9.28 7.44 -2.27
CA ILE A 67 -8.09 6.76 -1.78
C ILE A 67 -7.70 7.27 -0.38
N TYR A 68 -7.34 6.36 0.51
CA TYR A 68 -6.62 6.67 1.74
C TYR A 68 -5.27 5.97 1.70
N ILE A 69 -4.23 6.69 2.07
CA ILE A 69 -2.85 6.21 2.11
C ILE A 69 -2.45 6.18 3.57
N GLY A 70 -1.89 5.08 4.04
CA GLY A 70 -1.50 4.95 5.43
C GLY A 70 -0.19 4.20 5.60
N GLU A 71 0.50 4.47 6.70
CA GLU A 71 1.64 3.67 7.17
C GLU A 71 1.39 3.11 8.58
N ALA A 72 2.10 2.03 8.92
CA ALA A 72 2.20 1.56 10.29
C ALA A 72 3.42 0.65 10.49
N GLU A 73 3.96 0.63 11.71
CA GLU A 73 4.91 -0.41 12.17
C GLU A 73 4.24 -1.76 12.37
N ASN A 74 2.92 -1.75 12.59
CA ASN A 74 2.07 -2.92 12.59
C ASN A 74 0.81 -2.63 11.76
N VAL A 75 0.83 -3.05 10.50
CA VAL A 75 -0.24 -2.79 9.53
C VAL A 75 -1.54 -3.46 9.94
N THR A 76 -1.48 -4.68 10.51
CA THR A 76 -2.66 -5.40 11.00
C THR A 76 -3.48 -4.57 11.99
N ASN A 77 -2.82 -4.00 13.01
CA ASN A 77 -3.51 -3.19 14.02
C ASN A 77 -4.07 -1.91 13.41
N ARG A 78 -3.34 -1.28 12.48
CA ARG A 78 -3.79 -0.06 11.83
C ARG A 78 -5.02 -0.30 10.96
N LEU A 79 -5.02 -1.34 10.14
CA LEU A 79 -6.15 -1.69 9.26
C LEU A 79 -7.42 -2.04 10.04
N LYS A 80 -7.32 -2.68 11.21
CA LYS A 80 -8.49 -2.91 12.09
C LYS A 80 -9.19 -1.61 12.47
N GLY A 81 -8.43 -0.52 12.67
CA GLY A 81 -8.98 0.81 12.95
C GLY A 81 -9.73 1.46 11.79
N HIS A 82 -9.64 0.92 10.57
CA HIS A 82 -10.35 1.41 9.39
C HIS A 82 -11.68 0.69 9.11
N ALA A 83 -12.02 -0.32 9.90
CA ALA A 83 -13.22 -1.14 9.69
C ALA A 83 -14.53 -0.33 9.65
N THR A 84 -14.59 0.80 10.35
CA THR A 84 -15.76 1.68 10.44
C THR A 84 -15.87 2.72 9.33
N LYS A 85 -14.89 2.82 8.43
CA LYS A 85 -14.93 3.79 7.31
C LYS A 85 -15.60 3.14 6.10
N ASP A 86 -16.60 3.77 5.51
CA ASP A 86 -17.41 3.12 4.48
C ASP A 86 -16.92 3.32 3.04
N PHE A 87 -16.06 4.31 2.78
CA PHE A 87 -15.63 4.66 1.42
C PHE A 87 -14.82 3.57 0.69
N TRP A 88 -14.10 2.71 1.42
CA TRP A 88 -13.13 1.78 0.81
C TRP A 88 -13.70 0.37 0.59
N ASN A 89 -13.31 -0.25 -0.51
CA ASN A 89 -13.73 -1.58 -0.94
C ASN A 89 -12.56 -2.55 -1.21
N ALA A 90 -11.33 -2.04 -1.30
CA ALA A 90 -10.13 -2.84 -1.47
C ALA A 90 -8.96 -2.27 -0.65
N ALA A 91 -8.09 -3.16 -0.22
CA ALA A 91 -6.84 -2.82 0.45
C ALA A 91 -5.66 -3.38 -0.34
N THR A 92 -4.60 -2.60 -0.50
CA THR A 92 -3.30 -3.06 -0.99
C THR A 92 -2.23 -2.65 0.02
N VAL A 93 -1.46 -3.62 0.50
CA VAL A 93 -0.42 -3.43 1.51
C VAL A 93 0.93 -3.74 0.90
N PHE A 94 1.93 -2.93 1.22
CA PHE A 94 3.33 -3.11 0.86
C PHE A 94 4.17 -3.29 2.11
N VAL A 95 4.94 -4.37 2.14
CA VAL A 95 5.88 -4.72 3.21
C VAL A 95 7.20 -5.17 2.61
N SER A 96 8.24 -5.25 3.44
CA SER A 96 9.51 -5.89 3.06
C SER A 96 9.66 -7.27 3.68
N LYS A 97 10.24 -8.21 2.92
CA LYS A 97 10.55 -9.58 3.36
C LYS A 97 11.80 -9.67 4.23
N ASP A 98 12.64 -8.64 4.22
CA ASP A 98 13.95 -8.59 4.89
C ASP A 98 13.96 -7.64 6.11
N GLU A 99 12.79 -7.15 6.54
CA GLU A 99 12.63 -6.26 7.70
C GLU A 99 13.39 -4.91 7.63
N ASN A 100 13.86 -4.49 6.44
CA ASN A 100 14.64 -3.26 6.27
C ASN A 100 13.82 -1.94 6.27
N LEU A 101 12.50 -2.00 6.39
CA LEU A 101 11.67 -0.79 6.45
C LEU A 101 11.58 -0.25 7.88
N THR A 102 12.08 0.96 8.10
CA THR A 102 11.95 1.67 9.38
C THR A 102 10.69 2.55 9.40
N LYS A 103 10.33 3.06 10.59
CA LYS A 103 9.26 4.05 10.73
C LYS A 103 9.48 5.30 9.86
N ALA A 104 10.72 5.78 9.78
CA ALA A 104 11.04 6.95 8.98
C ALA A 104 10.86 6.68 7.48
N HIS A 105 11.25 5.48 7.01
CA HIS A 105 11.06 5.05 5.62
C HIS A 105 9.58 5.03 5.22
N ILE A 106 8.72 4.38 6.01
CA ILE A 106 7.30 4.26 5.67
C ILE A 106 6.56 5.61 5.77
N ARG A 107 6.95 6.50 6.69
CA ARG A 107 6.44 7.87 6.77
C ARG A 107 6.86 8.74 5.58
N TYR A 108 8.11 8.59 5.13
CA TYR A 108 8.59 9.27 3.92
C TYR A 108 7.75 8.85 2.71
N ILE A 109 7.59 7.54 2.50
CA ILE A 109 6.80 6.98 1.39
C ILE A 109 5.34 7.45 1.46
N GLU A 110 4.69 7.42 2.64
CA GLU A 110 3.32 7.91 2.81
C GLU A 110 3.19 9.38 2.40
N GLY A 111 4.13 10.24 2.81
CA GLY A 111 4.15 11.66 2.44
C GLY A 111 4.25 11.85 0.91
N VAL A 112 5.21 11.18 0.28
CA VAL A 112 5.40 11.22 -1.19
C VAL A 112 4.15 10.73 -1.93
N LEU A 113 3.53 9.65 -1.46
CA LEU A 113 2.31 9.11 -2.07
C LEU A 113 1.11 10.06 -1.93
N ILE A 114 0.92 10.70 -0.76
CA ILE A 114 -0.15 11.67 -0.55
C ILE A 114 0.03 12.87 -1.48
N GLU A 115 1.25 13.38 -1.62
CA GLU A 115 1.55 14.47 -2.55
C GLU A 115 1.26 14.07 -4.01
N ARG A 116 1.77 12.92 -4.46
CA ARG A 116 1.50 12.39 -5.81
C ARG A 116 0.01 12.20 -6.06
N ALA A 117 -0.75 11.67 -5.09
CA ALA A 117 -2.18 11.44 -5.23
C ALA A 117 -2.96 12.75 -5.38
N ASN A 118 -2.64 13.77 -4.57
CA ASN A 118 -3.26 15.09 -4.69
C ASN A 118 -2.92 15.77 -6.03
N ASN A 119 -1.69 15.63 -6.52
CA ASN A 119 -1.26 16.26 -7.78
C ASN A 119 -1.84 15.59 -9.03
N ASN A 120 -2.14 14.29 -8.97
CA ASN A 120 -2.68 13.55 -10.12
C ASN A 120 -4.19 13.80 -10.35
N GLY A 121 -4.94 14.17 -9.30
CA GLY A 121 -6.38 14.49 -9.40
C GLY A 121 -7.30 13.33 -9.80
N VAL A 122 -6.81 12.08 -9.77
CA VAL A 122 -7.56 10.88 -10.21
C VAL A 122 -8.53 10.35 -9.15
N ALA A 123 -8.29 10.67 -7.88
CA ALA A 123 -9.12 10.23 -6.76
C ALA A 123 -9.10 11.28 -5.64
N ILE A 124 -10.20 11.35 -4.89
CA ILE A 124 -10.29 12.14 -3.66
C ILE A 124 -9.39 11.50 -2.61
N VAL A 125 -8.43 12.27 -2.09
CA VAL A 125 -7.53 11.83 -1.02
C VAL A 125 -8.22 12.02 0.32
N MET A 126 -8.56 10.91 0.98
CA MET A 126 -9.32 10.90 2.25
C MET A 126 -8.45 11.16 3.49
N ASN A 127 -7.15 11.39 3.31
CA ASN A 127 -6.24 11.73 4.39
C ASN A 127 -6.54 13.14 4.93
N SER A 128 -6.90 13.25 6.20
CA SER A 128 -7.14 14.55 6.84
C SER A 128 -5.88 15.24 7.37
N ALA A 129 -4.77 14.50 7.44
CA ALA A 129 -3.49 14.96 7.97
C ALA A 129 -2.37 14.70 6.96
N SER A 130 -1.40 15.62 6.92
CA SER A 130 -0.17 15.42 6.18
C SER A 130 0.71 14.38 6.86
N SER A 131 1.53 13.71 6.05
CA SER A 131 2.57 12.81 6.52
C SER A 131 3.91 13.14 5.85
N GLY A 132 4.95 12.44 6.26
CA GLY A 132 6.32 12.66 5.82
C GLY A 132 7.32 12.42 6.94
N ALA A 133 8.55 12.19 6.52
CA ALA A 133 9.75 12.20 7.35
C ALA A 133 10.90 12.79 6.51
N ARG A 134 11.89 13.40 7.17
CA ARG A 134 13.12 13.79 6.50
C ARG A 134 14.12 12.65 6.60
N LEU A 135 14.63 12.19 5.47
CA LEU A 135 15.64 11.15 5.38
C LEU A 135 16.98 11.76 4.92
N PRO A 136 18.13 11.12 5.24
CA PRO A 136 19.38 11.34 4.51
C PRO A 136 19.16 11.15 3.00
N GLU A 137 20.00 11.79 2.18
CA GLU A 137 19.89 11.75 0.73
C GLU A 137 19.93 10.33 0.16
N SER A 138 20.84 9.49 0.68
CA SER A 138 20.96 8.08 0.28
C SER A 138 19.67 7.30 0.53
N ASP A 139 19.10 7.47 1.71
CA ASP A 139 17.94 6.71 2.17
C ASP A 139 16.67 7.18 1.44
N ALA A 140 16.55 8.48 1.20
CA ALA A 140 15.48 9.04 0.37
C ALA A 140 15.54 8.46 -1.05
N ALA A 141 16.70 8.47 -1.70
CA ALA A 141 16.89 7.91 -3.03
C ALA A 141 16.59 6.40 -3.08
N GLU A 142 16.96 5.65 -2.04
CA GLU A 142 16.60 4.24 -1.93
C GLU A 142 15.09 4.04 -1.79
N MET A 143 14.42 4.85 -0.98
CA MET A 143 12.97 4.78 -0.79
C MET A 143 12.18 5.20 -2.03
N ASP A 144 12.70 6.14 -2.81
CA ASP A 144 12.13 6.48 -4.12
C ASP A 144 12.19 5.27 -5.07
N VAL A 145 13.33 4.58 -5.14
CA VAL A 145 13.46 3.35 -5.96
C VAL A 145 12.56 2.23 -5.43
N PHE A 146 12.47 2.06 -4.11
CA PHE A 146 11.57 1.11 -3.48
C PHE A 146 10.11 1.40 -3.86
N LEU A 147 9.70 2.67 -3.78
CA LEU A 147 8.36 3.11 -4.12
C LEU A 147 8.05 2.88 -5.61
N GLU A 148 8.96 3.24 -6.53
CA GLU A 148 8.76 2.99 -7.96
C GLU A 148 8.55 1.50 -8.27
N LYS A 149 9.24 0.61 -7.56
CA LYS A 149 9.02 -0.84 -7.66
C LYS A 149 7.66 -1.27 -7.08
N CYS A 150 7.24 -0.71 -5.94
CA CYS A 150 5.90 -0.91 -5.40
C CYS A 150 4.81 -0.47 -6.40
N LEU A 151 4.97 0.68 -7.04
CA LEU A 151 4.02 1.22 -8.01
C LEU A 151 3.90 0.34 -9.26
N GLN A 152 4.97 -0.34 -9.69
CA GLN A 152 4.90 -1.35 -10.77
C GLN A 152 4.00 -2.54 -10.42
N LEU A 153 3.82 -2.85 -9.13
CA LEU A 153 2.92 -3.92 -8.66
C LEU A 153 1.46 -3.45 -8.57
N LEU A 154 1.20 -2.14 -8.61
CA LEU A 154 -0.13 -1.57 -8.78
C LEU A 154 -0.50 -1.62 -10.27
N ILE A 155 -0.67 -2.82 -10.82
CA ILE A 155 -1.15 -2.95 -12.19
C ILE A 155 -2.59 -2.43 -12.21
N ALA A 156 -2.77 -1.28 -12.84
CA ALA A 156 -4.04 -0.59 -12.99
C ALA A 156 -5.09 -1.53 -13.61
N LYS A 157 -6.25 -1.60 -12.96
CA LYS A 157 -7.51 -1.90 -13.65
C LYS A 157 -8.05 -0.62 -14.26
#